data_AF-A0A7V1N9E5-F1
#
_entry.id   AF-A0A7V1N9E5-F1
#
_cell.length_a   1.000
_cell.length_b   1.000
_cell.length_c   1.000
_cell.angle_alpha   90.00
_cell.angle_beta   90.00
_cell.angle_gamma   90.00
#
_symmetry.space_group_name_H-M   'P 1'
#
loop_
_entity.id
_entity.type
_entity.pdbx_description
1 polymer ?
#
loop_
_entity_poly.entity_id
_entity_poly.type
_entity_poly.pdbx_seq_one_letter_code
_entity_poly.pdbx_strand_id
1 'polypeptide(L)'
;MKIECPRIQAFLIGSLLLATLPFATPAWAGCDSSGAAGTGLQGAEMPGTGTGGTGLRDSGLPGSGTGTGGTGFSGGDGTGTGGTGIFGLVTGFGSVCVNGLEVEYDSGTRIRRDGEAASVSDLSVGQTVRILTSKDRPLFASRIDVETAVSGPVDRVDPASRRVWVMDQPVELRPGGIVFDRATGKPTTLDRLEAGAHLSVSGLRRADGIVAASRLDREPRTERASVTAVVREMSRDTVYVGDVRSTLPSLSDSGPAGIRDGRRVRVHGRWNAETRTLEATRIEGAPVIDPRARRVSIQGFAAPGGSDTGFRLAGTGLEIERSAARVHDLNVDALVRVEGHLDQRGRVRAERIFVDTPGRHGHPLYSRDDEGHHGKGKDDHEDRSEHSGRRDRDDRGARDRGDRDRPDRPERSGRRSGRSGR
;
A
#
# COMPACT_ATOMS: atom_id res chain seq x y z
N MET A 1 20.08 63.55 -43.44
CA MET A 1 20.82 62.35 -43.03
C MET A 1 20.09 61.13 -43.53
N LYS A 2 20.78 60.30 -44.34
CA LYS A 2 20.34 58.96 -44.75
C LYS A 2 20.33 58.02 -43.54
N ILE A 3 19.49 56.98 -43.59
CA ILE A 3 19.64 55.57 -43.15
C ILE A 3 18.20 55.00 -43.24
N GLU A 4 17.81 54.49 -44.40
CA GLU A 4 17.80 53.07 -44.79
C GLU A 4 16.73 52.21 -44.07
N CYS A 5 15.80 51.74 -44.91
CA CYS A 5 14.88 50.62 -44.68
C CYS A 5 15.65 49.30 -44.93
N PRO A 6 15.16 48.13 -44.47
CA PRO A 6 14.28 47.39 -45.38
C PRO A 6 13.17 46.56 -44.71
N ARG A 7 12.17 46.27 -45.55
CA ARG A 7 11.09 45.30 -45.40
C ARG A 7 11.62 43.86 -45.46
N ILE A 8 11.00 42.96 -44.70
CA ILE A 8 10.95 41.52 -45.00
C ILE A 8 9.48 41.06 -44.86
N GLN A 9 8.92 40.58 -45.97
CA GLN A 9 7.69 39.79 -46.04
C GLN A 9 8.00 38.34 -45.64
N ALA A 10 7.08 37.69 -44.92
CA ALA A 10 6.98 36.23 -44.90
C ALA A 10 5.51 35.82 -44.86
N PHE A 11 5.25 34.71 -45.54
CA PHE A 11 3.99 34.25 -46.12
C PHE A 11 3.62 32.91 -45.46
N LEU A 12 2.31 32.61 -45.39
CA LEU A 12 1.66 31.27 -45.43
C LEU A 12 1.75 30.27 -44.25
N ILE A 13 0.54 29.84 -43.86
CA ILE A 13 0.05 28.48 -43.52
C ILE A 13 0.46 27.86 -42.18
N GLY A 14 -0.56 27.49 -41.38
CA GLY A 14 -0.45 26.47 -40.35
C GLY A 14 -1.79 26.18 -39.68
N SER A 15 -2.50 25.19 -40.21
CA SER A 15 -3.82 24.69 -39.79
C SER A 15 -3.99 24.48 -38.28
N LEU A 16 -5.11 24.98 -37.77
CA LEU A 16 -5.64 24.69 -36.44
C LEU A 16 -6.27 23.29 -36.44
N LEU A 17 -5.55 22.29 -35.92
CA LEU A 17 -6.06 20.94 -35.67
C LEU A 17 -6.52 20.86 -34.21
N LEU A 18 -7.84 20.95 -34.00
CA LEU A 18 -8.49 20.66 -32.72
C LEU A 18 -8.38 19.14 -32.46
N ALA A 19 -7.38 18.73 -31.70
CA ALA A 19 -7.30 17.36 -31.18
C ALA A 19 -8.14 17.28 -29.89
N THR A 20 -9.35 16.74 -30.00
CA THR A 20 -10.14 16.29 -28.86
C THR A 20 -9.44 15.08 -28.23
N LEU A 21 -8.77 15.29 -27.09
CA LEU A 21 -8.30 14.17 -26.26
C LEU A 21 -9.51 13.59 -25.52
N PRO A 22 -9.79 12.27 -25.62
CA PRO A 22 -10.77 11.64 -24.75
C PRO A 22 -10.26 11.72 -23.31
N PHE A 23 -11.12 12.22 -22.42
CA PHE A 23 -10.94 12.10 -20.98
C PHE A 23 -10.89 10.61 -20.64
N ALA A 24 -9.69 10.05 -20.52
CA ALA A 24 -9.50 8.77 -19.85
C ALA A 24 -9.79 9.01 -18.37
N THR A 25 -10.95 8.54 -17.92
CA THR A 25 -11.26 8.42 -16.50
C THR A 25 -10.19 7.53 -15.86
N PRO A 26 -9.58 7.94 -14.73
CA PRO A 26 -8.77 7.01 -13.96
C PRO A 26 -9.69 5.93 -13.42
N ALA A 27 -9.57 4.73 -13.98
CA ALA A 27 -10.16 3.53 -13.41
C ALA A 27 -9.52 3.31 -12.03
N TRP A 28 -10.29 3.53 -10.96
CA TRP A 28 -9.93 3.04 -9.64
C TRP A 28 -9.96 1.51 -9.70
N ALA A 29 -8.78 0.90 -9.67
CA ALA A 29 -8.64 -0.54 -9.52
C ALA A 29 -9.23 -0.93 -8.15
N GLY A 30 -10.32 -1.70 -8.17
CA GLY A 30 -10.89 -2.31 -6.97
C GLY A 30 -9.96 -3.35 -6.36
N CYS A 31 -10.15 -3.63 -5.07
CA CYS A 31 -9.81 -4.93 -4.50
C CYS A 31 -10.57 -5.97 -5.35
N ASP A 32 -9.85 -6.93 -5.95
CA ASP A 32 -10.35 -7.83 -7.01
C ASP A 32 -11.84 -8.19 -6.84
N SER A 33 -12.71 -7.51 -7.60
CA SER A 33 -14.15 -7.69 -7.49
C SER A 33 -14.58 -8.96 -8.22
N SER A 34 -14.64 -10.06 -7.50
CA SER A 34 -15.40 -11.24 -7.92
C SER A 34 -16.19 -11.79 -6.73
N GLY A 35 -17.48 -11.45 -6.63
CA GLY A 35 -18.44 -12.25 -5.87
C GLY A 35 -19.58 -11.52 -5.16
N ALA A 36 -20.77 -11.65 -5.75
CA ALA A 36 -22.11 -11.64 -5.14
C ALA A 36 -22.75 -10.29 -4.69
N ALA A 37 -23.84 -10.00 -5.40
CA ALA A 37 -24.81 -8.93 -5.19
C ALA A 37 -25.40 -8.88 -3.77
N GLY A 38 -25.32 -7.72 -3.13
CA GLY A 38 -26.19 -7.35 -2.02
C GLY A 38 -27.39 -6.55 -2.54
N THR A 39 -28.54 -7.19 -2.72
CA THR A 39 -29.80 -6.48 -2.90
C THR A 39 -30.24 -5.91 -1.55
N GLY A 40 -30.15 -4.59 -1.40
CA GLY A 40 -30.78 -3.89 -0.29
C GLY A 40 -32.30 -3.87 -0.45
N LEU A 41 -33.02 -4.35 0.57
CA LEU A 41 -34.43 -4.05 0.79
C LEU A 41 -34.58 -3.47 2.19
N GLN A 42 -35.09 -2.24 2.25
CA GLN A 42 -35.65 -1.61 3.44
C GLN A 42 -37.03 -2.22 3.70
N GLY A 43 -37.38 -2.47 4.97
CA GLY A 43 -38.78 -2.68 5.35
C GLY A 43 -39.03 -3.41 6.67
N ALA A 44 -39.44 -2.63 7.67
CA ALA A 44 -40.45 -2.93 8.69
C ALA A 44 -40.17 -3.91 9.86
N GLU A 45 -40.58 -3.45 11.04
CA GLU A 45 -40.66 -4.13 12.33
C GLU A 45 -41.54 -5.39 12.34
N MET A 46 -41.12 -6.42 13.09
CA MET A 46 -41.86 -7.15 14.15
C MET A 46 -41.27 -8.56 14.41
N PRO A 47 -41.46 -9.18 15.59
CA PRO A 47 -40.56 -10.18 16.17
C PRO A 47 -41.03 -11.63 15.97
N GLY A 48 -40.09 -12.58 15.99
CA GLY A 48 -40.45 -14.00 16.08
C GLY A 48 -39.34 -15.00 15.79
N THR A 49 -38.91 -15.69 16.86
CA THR A 49 -38.57 -17.13 16.92
C THR A 49 -37.43 -17.67 16.05
N GLY A 50 -36.26 -17.79 16.68
CA GLY A 50 -35.23 -18.77 16.34
C GLY A 50 -34.97 -19.69 17.54
N THR A 51 -35.80 -20.71 17.71
CA THR A 51 -35.58 -21.84 18.63
C THR A 51 -34.75 -22.93 17.95
N GLY A 52 -33.79 -23.52 18.66
CA GLY A 52 -33.33 -24.88 18.36
C GLY A 52 -31.86 -25.17 18.59
N GLY A 53 -31.52 -25.56 19.82
CA GLY A 53 -30.24 -26.16 20.21
C GLY A 53 -30.40 -26.81 21.58
N THR A 54 -31.06 -27.96 21.61
CA THR A 54 -31.53 -28.71 22.78
C THR A 54 -30.39 -29.25 23.64
N GLY A 55 -30.39 -28.92 24.93
CA GLY A 55 -29.56 -29.59 25.92
C GLY A 55 -30.14 -30.97 26.26
N LEU A 56 -29.42 -32.03 25.91
CA LEU A 56 -29.65 -33.35 26.48
C LEU A 56 -29.16 -33.36 27.94
N ARG A 57 -30.03 -33.81 28.84
CA ARG A 57 -29.66 -34.34 30.16
C ARG A 57 -29.94 -35.84 30.16
N ASP A 58 -28.90 -36.63 30.33
CA ASP A 58 -28.87 -37.92 31.03
C ASP A 58 -27.38 -38.33 31.05
N SER A 59 -26.71 -38.87 32.08
CA SER A 59 -27.07 -39.65 33.26
C SER A 59 -25.92 -39.50 34.29
N GLY A 60 -26.19 -39.73 35.57
CA GLY A 60 -25.33 -39.30 36.70
C GLY A 60 -23.97 -39.98 36.85
N LEU A 61 -22.97 -39.19 37.27
CA LEU A 61 -21.93 -39.44 38.30
C LEU A 61 -21.03 -38.17 38.44
N PRO A 62 -20.31 -37.96 39.56
CA PRO A 62 -19.98 -36.62 40.06
C PRO A 62 -18.68 -36.04 39.47
N GLY A 63 -18.70 -34.75 39.14
CA GLY A 63 -17.50 -34.01 38.74
C GLY A 63 -17.76 -32.51 38.70
N SER A 64 -17.31 -31.83 39.75
CA SER A 64 -17.19 -30.37 39.96
C SER A 64 -17.77 -29.43 38.91
N GLY A 65 -18.89 -28.80 39.26
CA GLY A 65 -19.29 -27.55 38.66
C GLY A 65 -18.25 -26.46 38.93
N THR A 66 -17.67 -25.92 37.87
CA THR A 66 -17.15 -24.55 37.85
C THR A 66 -17.68 -23.88 36.60
N GLY A 67 -18.85 -23.25 36.73
CA GLY A 67 -19.20 -22.17 35.83
C GLY A 67 -18.15 -21.07 35.99
N THR A 68 -17.54 -20.64 34.90
CA THR A 68 -16.68 -19.46 34.87
C THR A 68 -17.00 -18.67 33.61
N GLY A 69 -17.91 -17.71 33.77
CA GLY A 69 -17.74 -16.43 33.10
C GLY A 69 -16.55 -15.73 33.74
N GLY A 70 -15.69 -15.12 32.93
CA GLY A 70 -14.49 -14.46 33.42
C GLY A 70 -13.68 -13.82 32.30
N THR A 71 -13.71 -12.49 32.29
CA THR A 71 -12.71 -11.59 31.71
C THR A 71 -11.29 -11.95 32.14
N GLY A 72 -10.31 -11.87 31.24
CA GLY A 72 -8.91 -12.03 31.65
C GLY A 72 -7.89 -11.91 30.53
N PHE A 73 -7.38 -10.69 30.35
CA PHE A 73 -6.04 -10.47 29.81
C PHE A 73 -5.04 -10.91 30.91
N SER A 74 -4.20 -11.91 30.64
CA SER A 74 -2.97 -12.22 31.37
C SER A 74 -2.02 -12.94 30.42
N GLY A 75 -0.74 -12.53 30.40
CA GLY A 75 0.33 -13.24 29.69
C GLY A 75 0.51 -14.65 30.27
N GLY A 76 1.16 -15.59 29.60
CA GLY A 76 1.78 -15.57 28.29
C GLY A 76 1.95 -17.03 27.90
N ASP A 77 0.86 -17.70 27.54
CA ASP A 77 0.84 -19.16 27.40
C ASP A 77 0.06 -19.53 26.13
N GLY A 78 0.63 -19.15 24.99
CA GLY A 78 0.79 -20.06 23.83
C GLY A 78 -0.41 -20.66 23.08
N THR A 79 -1.68 -20.33 23.33
CA THR A 79 -2.80 -20.92 22.55
C THR A 79 -3.70 -19.94 21.81
N GLY A 80 -3.38 -18.64 21.82
CA GLY A 80 -3.97 -17.70 20.88
C GLY A 80 -3.19 -17.68 19.57
N THR A 81 -3.82 -18.03 18.44
CA THR A 81 -3.34 -17.74 17.08
C THR A 81 -3.05 -16.25 16.97
N GLY A 82 -1.85 -15.81 17.37
CA GLY A 82 -1.51 -14.39 17.33
C GLY A 82 -1.68 -13.92 15.89
N GLY A 83 -2.58 -12.96 15.68
CA GLY A 83 -3.05 -12.63 14.35
C GLY A 83 -1.99 -11.97 13.47
N THR A 84 -2.46 -11.44 12.35
CA THR A 84 -1.65 -10.73 11.38
C THR A 84 -1.52 -9.25 11.77
N GLY A 85 -0.28 -8.77 11.84
CA GLY A 85 0.06 -7.36 11.94
C GLY A 85 0.20 -6.76 10.54
N ILE A 86 -0.64 -5.78 10.20
CA ILE A 86 -0.63 -5.15 8.88
C ILE A 86 -0.20 -3.70 9.02
N PHE A 87 0.74 -3.24 8.20
CA PHE A 87 1.13 -1.83 8.12
C PHE A 87 1.20 -1.39 6.67
N GLY A 88 0.52 -0.30 6.33
CA GLY A 88 0.50 0.20 4.96
C GLY A 88 -0.58 1.23 4.70
N LEU A 89 -0.81 1.54 3.43
CA LEU A 89 -1.80 2.53 3.01
C LEU A 89 -3.20 1.94 2.88
N VAL A 90 -4.20 2.68 3.35
CA VAL A 90 -5.62 2.40 3.06
C VAL A 90 -5.90 2.75 1.60
N THR A 91 -6.43 1.79 0.85
CA THR A 91 -6.71 1.90 -0.58
C THR A 91 -8.20 1.89 -0.91
N GLY A 92 -9.05 1.41 0.02
CA GLY A 92 -10.49 1.32 -0.18
C GLY A 92 -11.27 0.94 1.09
N PHE A 93 -12.60 0.93 0.98
CA PHE A 93 -13.57 0.63 2.04
C PHE A 93 -14.68 -0.32 1.58
N GLY A 94 -15.39 -0.91 2.54
CA GLY A 94 -16.30 -2.07 2.41
C GLY A 94 -15.91 -3.08 3.49
N SER A 95 -14.67 -3.52 3.39
CA SER A 95 -13.73 -3.84 4.47
C SER A 95 -12.56 -2.84 4.35
N VAL A 96 -11.67 -2.71 5.33
CA VAL A 96 -10.49 -1.83 5.14
C VAL A 96 -9.50 -2.55 4.23
N CYS A 97 -9.32 -2.04 3.01
CA CYS A 97 -8.36 -2.58 2.03
C CYS A 97 -6.95 -1.98 2.27
N VAL A 98 -6.00 -2.79 2.75
CA VAL A 98 -4.60 -2.39 3.01
C VAL A 98 -3.67 -3.47 2.50
N ASN A 99 -2.62 -3.09 1.77
CA ASN A 99 -1.67 -4.05 1.19
C ASN A 99 -2.37 -5.13 0.35
N GLY A 100 -3.47 -4.81 -0.35
CA GLY A 100 -4.29 -5.78 -1.10
C GLY A 100 -5.01 -6.83 -0.23
N LEU A 101 -5.05 -6.63 1.09
CA LEU A 101 -5.79 -7.47 2.04
C LEU A 101 -7.08 -6.75 2.43
N GLU A 102 -8.18 -7.48 2.37
CA GLU A 102 -9.48 -7.08 2.90
C GLU A 102 -9.55 -7.42 4.39
N VAL A 103 -9.71 -6.40 5.23
CA VAL A 103 -9.78 -6.58 6.69
C VAL A 103 -11.12 -6.11 7.22
N GLU A 104 -11.89 -7.07 7.72
CA GLU A 104 -13.18 -6.83 8.36
C GLU A 104 -13.02 -6.09 9.68
N TYR A 105 -13.98 -5.25 10.02
CA TYR A 105 -14.04 -4.52 11.29
C TYR A 105 -15.50 -4.21 11.65
N ASP A 106 -15.75 -3.97 12.94
CA ASP A 106 -17.07 -3.70 13.49
C ASP A 106 -17.02 -2.62 14.57
N SER A 107 -18.14 -2.40 15.26
CA SER A 107 -18.25 -1.45 16.36
C SER A 107 -17.41 -1.83 17.61
N GLY A 108 -16.97 -3.09 17.73
CA GLY A 108 -16.07 -3.55 18.79
C GLY A 108 -14.60 -3.33 18.46
N THR A 109 -14.27 -2.98 17.22
CA THR A 109 -12.90 -2.75 16.78
C THR A 109 -12.36 -1.46 17.39
N ARG A 110 -11.20 -1.54 18.07
CA ARG A 110 -10.58 -0.37 18.68
C ARG A 110 -9.88 0.47 17.62
N ILE A 111 -10.38 1.68 17.37
CA ILE A 111 -9.76 2.62 16.44
C ILE A 111 -9.04 3.73 17.22
N ARG A 112 -7.81 4.04 16.80
CA ARG A 112 -7.04 5.17 17.32
C ARG A 112 -6.46 5.97 16.16
N ARG A 113 -6.22 7.26 16.38
CA ARG A 113 -5.42 8.11 15.51
C ARG A 113 -4.30 8.69 16.35
N ASP A 114 -3.07 8.40 15.95
CA ASP A 114 -1.88 8.92 16.62
C ASP A 114 -1.86 8.66 18.14
N GLY A 115 -2.30 7.47 18.55
CA GLY A 115 -2.38 7.09 19.96
C GLY A 115 -3.62 7.62 20.69
N GLU A 116 -4.46 8.46 20.10
CA GLU A 116 -5.70 8.93 20.72
C GLU A 116 -6.90 8.12 20.23
N ALA A 117 -7.97 8.01 21.02
CA ALA A 117 -9.17 7.29 20.60
C ALA A 117 -9.81 7.98 19.39
N ALA A 118 -10.22 7.19 18.40
CA ALA A 118 -10.81 7.67 17.15
C ALA A 118 -11.97 6.76 16.72
N SER A 119 -12.62 7.12 15.61
CA SER A 119 -13.79 6.43 15.09
C SER A 119 -13.58 5.96 13.65
N VAL A 120 -14.52 5.16 13.13
CA VAL A 120 -14.53 4.76 11.71
C VAL A 120 -14.58 5.99 10.79
N SER A 121 -15.22 7.07 11.20
CA SER A 121 -15.30 8.31 10.40
C SER A 121 -13.97 9.06 10.25
N ASP A 122 -12.98 8.69 11.06
CA ASP A 122 -11.61 9.22 10.96
C ASP A 122 -10.73 8.41 10.00
N LEU A 123 -11.21 7.26 9.53
CA LEU A 123 -10.54 6.45 8.52
C LEU A 123 -10.79 7.04 7.13
N SER A 124 -9.74 7.11 6.30
CA SER A 124 -9.83 7.62 4.93
C SER A 124 -8.80 6.97 4.01
N VAL A 125 -9.14 6.86 2.73
CA VAL A 125 -8.21 6.39 1.69
C VAL A 125 -6.97 7.31 1.66
N GLY A 126 -5.81 6.69 1.48
CA GLY A 126 -4.51 7.35 1.48
C GLY A 126 -3.91 7.53 2.88
N GLN A 127 -4.60 7.17 3.96
CA GLN A 127 -4.00 7.14 5.29
C GLN A 127 -3.04 5.95 5.44
N THR A 128 -1.98 6.13 6.22
CA THR A 128 -1.17 5.01 6.69
C THR A 128 -1.81 4.44 7.96
N VAL A 129 -1.98 3.13 8.03
CA VAL A 129 -2.56 2.45 9.19
C VAL A 129 -1.69 1.30 9.66
N ARG A 130 -1.80 1.00 10.96
CA ARG A 130 -1.32 -0.22 11.60
C ARG A 130 -2.51 -1.00 12.13
N ILE A 131 -2.68 -2.23 11.69
CA ILE A 131 -3.80 -3.11 12.06
C ILE A 131 -3.26 -4.34 12.78
N LEU A 132 -3.95 -4.76 13.84
CA LEU A 132 -3.76 -6.08 14.45
C LEU A 132 -5.04 -6.88 14.30
N THR A 133 -4.96 -8.04 13.67
CA THR A 133 -6.12 -8.93 13.53
C THR A 133 -6.27 -9.88 14.72
N SER A 134 -7.52 -10.24 15.04
CA SER A 134 -7.86 -11.33 15.98
C SER A 134 -8.06 -12.67 15.27
N LYS A 135 -8.35 -12.63 13.96
CA LYS A 135 -8.56 -13.79 13.08
C LYS A 135 -7.89 -13.53 11.73
N ASP A 136 -7.44 -14.59 11.07
CA ASP A 136 -6.73 -14.49 9.78
C ASP A 136 -7.57 -14.90 8.57
N ARG A 137 -8.68 -15.63 8.76
CA ARG A 137 -9.59 -16.07 7.68
C ARG A 137 -11.05 -16.09 8.14
N PRO A 138 -11.87 -15.09 7.76
CA PRO A 138 -11.45 -13.82 7.16
C PRO A 138 -10.56 -13.02 8.12
N LEU A 139 -9.76 -12.08 7.58
CA LEU A 139 -8.99 -11.16 8.41
C LEU A 139 -9.97 -10.25 9.16
N PHE A 140 -9.87 -10.23 10.49
CA PHE A 140 -10.76 -9.42 11.32
C PHE A 140 -9.95 -8.54 12.27
N ALA A 141 -10.10 -7.23 12.18
CA ALA A 141 -9.37 -6.27 12.98
C ALA A 141 -9.82 -6.33 14.45
N SER A 142 -8.85 -6.47 15.35
CA SER A 142 -9.06 -6.17 16.77
C SER A 142 -8.72 -4.71 17.10
N ARG A 143 -7.81 -4.12 16.31
CA ARG A 143 -7.33 -2.75 16.46
C ARG A 143 -6.88 -2.18 15.13
N ILE A 144 -7.21 -0.92 14.89
CA ILE A 144 -6.73 -0.10 13.78
C ILE A 144 -6.16 1.19 14.36
N ASP A 145 -4.89 1.48 14.09
CA ASP A 145 -4.26 2.75 14.43
C ASP A 145 -3.95 3.52 13.15
N VAL A 146 -4.50 4.72 13.00
CA VAL A 146 -4.07 5.68 11.96
C VAL A 146 -2.75 6.29 12.39
N GLU A 147 -1.77 6.25 11.48
CA GLU A 147 -0.38 6.61 11.74
C GLU A 147 0.03 7.81 10.89
N THR A 148 0.03 9.00 11.49
CA THR A 148 0.55 10.22 10.86
C THR A 148 2.08 10.28 10.99
N ALA A 149 2.77 10.59 9.89
CA ALA A 149 4.24 10.73 9.86
C ALA A 149 4.70 12.04 10.53
N VAL A 150 3.96 13.13 10.28
CA VAL A 150 4.14 14.44 10.91
C VAL A 150 2.80 15.19 10.90
N SER A 151 2.46 15.84 12.01
CA SER A 151 1.36 16.80 12.11
C SER A 151 1.89 18.09 12.69
N GLY A 152 1.77 19.20 11.98
CA GLY A 152 2.32 20.47 12.43
C GLY A 152 2.05 21.62 11.48
N PRO A 153 2.54 22.83 11.80
CA PRO A 153 2.48 23.94 10.88
C PRO A 153 3.38 23.69 9.65
N VAL A 154 2.89 24.13 8.49
CA VAL A 154 3.64 24.16 7.24
C VAL A 154 4.69 25.27 7.31
N ASP A 155 5.95 24.94 7.05
CA ASP A 155 7.03 25.93 6.90
C ASP A 155 6.96 26.60 5.53
N ARG A 156 6.84 25.78 4.48
CA ARG A 156 6.82 26.23 3.09
C ARG A 156 6.21 25.17 2.18
N VAL A 157 5.70 25.61 1.04
CA VAL A 157 5.13 24.78 -0.01
C VAL A 157 5.82 25.10 -1.33
N ASP A 158 6.17 24.07 -2.08
CA ASP A 158 6.59 24.16 -3.47
C ASP A 158 5.67 23.26 -4.32
N PRO A 159 4.59 23.82 -4.88
CA PRO A 159 3.66 23.06 -5.70
C PRO A 159 4.28 22.48 -6.97
N ALA A 160 5.32 23.12 -7.53
CA ALA A 160 5.95 22.71 -8.79
C ALA A 160 6.72 21.40 -8.63
N SER A 161 7.47 21.25 -7.53
CA SER A 161 8.11 19.98 -7.17
C SER A 161 7.21 19.05 -6.36
N ARG A 162 5.95 19.45 -6.10
CA ARG A 162 4.97 18.73 -5.26
C ARG A 162 5.47 18.49 -3.83
N ARG A 163 6.24 19.44 -3.29
CA ARG A 163 6.84 19.34 -1.97
C ARG A 163 6.22 20.31 -0.98
N VAL A 164 6.18 19.88 0.27
CA VAL A 164 5.80 20.68 1.43
C VAL A 164 6.75 20.36 2.57
N TRP A 165 7.05 21.35 3.40
CA TRP A 165 7.83 21.17 4.61
C TRP A 165 6.93 21.42 5.81
N VAL A 166 6.89 20.47 6.75
CA VAL A 166 6.07 20.54 7.95
C VAL A 166 6.99 20.31 9.15
N MET A 167 7.22 21.34 9.96
CA MET A 167 8.19 21.30 11.07
C MET A 167 9.57 20.77 10.64
N ASP A 168 10.15 21.37 9.61
CA ASP A 168 11.40 20.97 8.95
C ASP A 168 11.38 19.62 8.22
N GLN A 169 10.31 18.83 8.33
CA GLN A 169 10.22 17.54 7.65
C GLN A 169 9.90 17.73 6.16
N PRO A 170 10.76 17.22 5.25
CA PRO A 170 10.45 17.23 3.83
C PRO A 170 9.37 16.19 3.52
N VAL A 171 8.35 16.63 2.80
CA VAL A 171 7.22 15.80 2.36
C VAL A 171 7.03 15.99 0.87
N GLU A 172 6.87 14.90 0.13
CA GLU A 172 6.61 14.89 -1.30
C GLU A 172 5.28 14.22 -1.57
N LEU A 173 4.33 14.94 -2.17
CA LEU A 173 3.02 14.40 -2.51
C LEU A 173 3.16 13.45 -3.70
N ARG A 174 2.88 12.17 -3.47
CA ARG A 174 2.98 11.12 -4.48
C ARG A 174 2.00 11.35 -5.64
N PRO A 175 2.27 10.85 -6.85
CA PRO A 175 1.25 10.73 -7.90
C PRO A 175 -0.04 10.08 -7.36
N GLY A 176 -1.19 10.70 -7.64
CA GLY A 176 -2.49 10.27 -7.10
C GLY A 176 -2.73 10.58 -5.62
N GLY A 177 -1.79 11.26 -4.94
CA GLY A 177 -1.94 11.67 -3.55
C GLY A 177 -3.08 12.67 -3.34
N ILE A 178 -3.73 12.59 -2.20
CA ILE A 178 -4.92 13.37 -1.85
C ILE A 178 -4.52 14.58 -1.00
N VAL A 179 -5.06 15.76 -1.30
CA VAL A 179 -5.03 16.91 -0.39
C VAL A 179 -6.47 17.21 0.00
N PHE A 180 -6.74 17.28 1.30
CA PHE A 180 -8.10 17.40 1.83
C PHE A 180 -8.17 18.47 2.91
N ASP A 181 -9.19 19.32 2.85
CA ASP A 181 -9.43 20.35 3.85
C ASP A 181 -10.47 19.82 4.84
N ARG A 182 -10.03 19.55 6.08
CA ARG A 182 -10.87 18.99 7.15
C ARG A 182 -11.91 19.97 7.66
N ALA A 183 -11.67 21.28 7.55
CA ALA A 183 -12.61 22.30 7.99
C ALA A 183 -13.80 22.40 7.04
N THR A 184 -13.57 22.25 5.74
CA THR A 184 -14.62 22.29 4.70
C THR A 184 -15.18 20.90 4.34
N GLY A 185 -14.47 19.83 4.69
CA GLY A 185 -14.83 18.46 4.35
C GLY A 185 -14.67 18.14 2.85
N LYS A 186 -13.78 18.85 2.15
CA LYS A 186 -13.64 18.74 0.68
C LYS A 186 -12.19 18.54 0.24
N PRO A 187 -11.97 17.85 -0.90
CA PRO A 187 -10.67 17.85 -1.56
C PRO A 187 -10.23 19.27 -1.92
N THR A 188 -8.92 19.52 -1.85
CA THR A 188 -8.27 20.76 -2.24
C THR A 188 -6.98 20.43 -3.00
N THR A 189 -6.14 21.42 -3.24
CA THR A 189 -4.89 21.28 -3.99
C THR A 189 -3.71 21.84 -3.23
N LEU A 190 -2.50 21.43 -3.62
CA LEU A 190 -1.27 21.79 -2.92
C LEU A 190 -0.98 23.31 -3.00
N ASP A 191 -1.37 23.97 -4.09
CA ASP A 191 -1.26 25.44 -4.28
C ASP A 191 -2.15 26.26 -3.33
N ARG A 192 -3.12 25.62 -2.67
CA ARG A 192 -3.99 26.25 -1.66
C ARG A 192 -3.47 26.09 -0.24
N LEU A 193 -2.36 25.37 -0.05
CA LEU A 193 -1.68 25.31 1.24
C LEU A 193 -0.76 26.51 1.39
N GLU A 194 -0.76 27.08 2.60
CA GLU A 194 0.02 28.25 2.94
C GLU A 194 0.91 27.94 4.14
N ALA A 195 2.03 28.67 4.27
CA ALA A 195 2.85 28.61 5.48
C ALA A 195 2.02 28.96 6.72
N GLY A 196 2.27 28.25 7.83
CA GLY A 196 1.51 28.34 9.07
C GLY A 196 0.19 27.57 9.09
N ALA A 197 -0.30 27.06 7.96
CA ALA A 197 -1.43 26.11 7.97
C ALA A 197 -1.03 24.83 8.71
N HIS A 198 -1.95 24.26 9.50
CA HIS A 198 -1.69 23.01 10.19
C HIS A 198 -2.00 21.82 9.27
N LEU A 199 -1.04 20.92 9.10
CA LEU A 199 -1.14 19.80 8.15
C LEU A 199 -0.82 18.49 8.86
N SER A 200 -1.71 17.52 8.76
CA SER A 200 -1.46 16.11 9.09
C SER A 200 -1.04 15.35 7.84
N VAL A 201 0.10 14.65 7.92
CA VAL A 201 0.73 13.98 6.78
C VAL A 201 0.68 12.47 6.95
N SER A 202 -0.10 11.79 6.10
CA SER A 202 -0.07 10.35 5.93
C SER A 202 0.82 9.97 4.75
N GLY A 203 1.67 8.98 4.97
CA GLY A 203 2.59 8.48 3.95
C GLY A 203 3.62 7.52 4.51
N LEU A 204 4.53 7.09 3.64
CA LEU A 204 5.62 6.19 3.97
C LEU A 204 6.94 6.95 3.83
N ARG A 205 7.78 6.89 4.86
CA ARG A 205 9.08 7.58 4.86
C ARG A 205 10.12 6.77 4.09
N ARG A 206 10.85 7.44 3.22
CA ARG A 206 11.95 6.92 2.41
C ARG A 206 13.26 6.86 3.20
N ALA A 207 14.28 6.22 2.64
CA ALA A 207 15.61 6.13 3.24
C ALA A 207 16.29 7.50 3.37
N ASP A 208 16.02 8.41 2.42
CA ASP A 208 16.49 9.80 2.43
C ASP A 208 15.80 10.71 3.47
N GLY A 209 14.78 10.20 4.17
CA GLY A 209 14.01 10.93 5.18
C GLY A 209 12.76 11.64 4.64
N ILE A 210 12.60 11.75 3.32
CA ILE A 210 11.40 12.35 2.71
C ILE A 210 10.19 11.47 2.98
N VAL A 211 9.09 12.08 3.42
CA VAL A 211 7.80 11.39 3.52
C VAL A 211 7.13 11.42 2.15
N ALA A 212 7.01 10.25 1.51
CA ALA A 212 6.23 10.13 0.29
C ALA A 212 4.73 10.07 0.68
N ALA A 213 4.08 11.23 0.67
CA ALA A 213 2.73 11.41 1.16
C ALA A 213 1.69 10.87 0.18
N SER A 214 0.77 10.07 0.70
CA SER A 214 -0.43 9.60 0.00
C SER A 214 -1.66 10.45 0.35
N ARG A 215 -1.64 11.11 1.52
CA ARG A 215 -2.71 12.01 1.94
C ARG A 215 -2.16 13.14 2.81
N LEU A 216 -2.59 14.36 2.52
CA LEU A 216 -2.34 15.57 3.29
C LEU A 216 -3.69 16.12 3.76
N ASP A 217 -3.90 16.14 5.07
CA ASP A 217 -5.11 16.71 5.68
C ASP A 217 -4.77 18.08 6.25
N ARG A 218 -5.35 19.15 5.69
CA ARG A 218 -5.31 20.49 6.29
C ARG A 218 -6.25 20.49 7.47
N GLU A 219 -5.67 20.53 8.65
CA GLU A 219 -6.38 20.48 9.92
C GLU A 219 -6.85 21.87 10.34
N PRO A 220 -7.90 21.96 11.19
CA PRO A 220 -8.23 23.19 11.89
C PRO A 220 -7.01 23.76 12.65
N ARG A 221 -6.99 25.08 12.85
CA ARG A 221 -5.88 25.74 13.55
C ARG A 221 -5.68 25.13 14.95
N THR A 222 -4.45 24.71 15.23
CA THR A 222 -4.04 24.13 16.50
C THR A 222 -2.53 24.33 16.70
N GLU A 223 -2.11 24.41 17.96
CA GLU A 223 -0.70 24.45 18.38
C GLU A 223 -0.14 23.05 18.65
N ARG A 224 -1.01 22.05 18.78
CA ARG A 224 -0.60 20.66 19.02
C ARG A 224 0.06 20.11 17.78
N ALA A 225 1.27 19.60 17.93
CA ALA A 225 2.03 19.00 16.86
C ALA A 225 2.54 17.62 17.26
N SER A 226 2.86 16.81 16.25
CA SER A 226 3.44 15.49 16.45
C SER A 226 4.37 15.09 15.32
N VAL A 227 5.34 14.24 15.64
CA VAL A 227 6.22 13.60 14.66
C VAL A 227 6.40 12.13 15.02
N THR A 228 6.30 11.26 14.01
CA THR A 228 6.53 9.82 14.17
C THR A 228 7.70 9.40 13.29
N ALA A 229 8.84 9.11 13.90
CA ALA A 229 10.08 8.76 13.19
C ALA A 229 11.01 7.91 14.05
N VAL A 230 12.16 7.54 13.49
CA VAL A 230 13.25 6.97 14.29
C VAL A 230 13.96 8.05 15.09
N VAL A 231 14.36 7.71 16.31
CA VAL A 231 15.33 8.50 17.07
C VAL A 231 16.67 8.45 16.33
N ARG A 232 17.21 9.61 15.98
CA ARG A 232 18.51 9.74 15.31
C ARG A 232 19.63 10.11 16.28
N GLU A 233 19.32 10.97 17.24
CA GLU A 233 20.26 11.48 18.22
C GLU A 233 19.49 11.84 19.49
N MET A 234 20.14 11.66 20.64
CA MET A 234 19.58 12.01 21.94
C MET A 234 20.66 12.61 22.84
N SER A 235 20.31 13.69 23.53
CA SER A 235 21.08 14.30 24.61
C SER A 235 20.27 14.29 25.90
N ARG A 236 20.75 14.95 26.96
CA ARG A 236 20.01 15.03 28.24
C ARG A 236 18.63 15.67 28.10
N ASP A 237 18.53 16.73 27.31
CA ASP A 237 17.35 17.59 27.25
C ASP A 237 16.69 17.63 25.87
N THR A 238 17.26 16.96 24.87
CA THR A 238 16.74 16.98 23.51
C THR A 238 16.84 15.62 22.82
N VAL A 239 15.90 15.37 21.91
CA VAL A 239 15.90 14.20 21.03
C VAL A 239 15.58 14.63 19.61
N TYR A 240 16.30 14.08 18.64
CA TYR A 240 15.98 14.22 17.22
C TYR A 240 15.16 13.01 16.76
N VAL A 241 13.92 13.25 16.36
CA VAL A 241 13.01 12.24 15.83
C VAL A 241 12.79 12.56 14.36
N GLY A 242 13.48 11.81 13.48
CA GLY A 242 13.68 12.25 12.11
C GLY A 242 14.62 13.46 12.09
N ASP A 243 14.22 14.54 11.44
CA ASP A 243 14.95 15.83 11.48
C ASP A 243 14.32 16.81 12.49
N VAL A 244 13.27 16.41 13.21
CA VAL A 244 12.59 17.27 14.17
C VAL A 244 13.32 17.25 15.50
N ARG A 245 13.86 18.40 15.90
CA ARG A 245 14.40 18.61 17.23
C ARG A 245 13.26 18.74 18.23
N SER A 246 13.22 17.86 19.22
CA SER A 246 12.24 17.88 20.30
C SER A 246 12.92 18.07 21.64
N THR A 247 12.33 18.86 22.54
CA THR A 247 12.78 18.90 23.94
C THR A 247 12.34 17.62 24.64
N LEU A 248 13.15 17.14 25.57
CA LEU A 248 12.75 16.11 26.52
C LEU A 248 12.25 16.83 27.78
N PRO A 249 11.10 16.43 28.36
CA PRO A 249 10.78 16.82 29.72
C PRO A 249 11.97 16.43 30.61
N SER A 250 12.30 17.18 31.66
CA SER A 250 13.29 16.73 32.65
C SER A 250 12.79 15.42 33.28
N LEU A 251 13.26 14.31 32.76
CA LEU A 251 12.87 12.98 33.19
C LEU A 251 13.86 12.54 34.26
N SER A 252 13.35 12.01 35.37
CA SER A 252 14.14 11.24 36.34
C SER A 252 15.04 10.23 35.60
N ASP A 253 16.19 9.89 36.19
CA ASP A 253 17.37 9.19 35.61
C ASP A 253 17.17 7.96 34.69
N SER A 254 15.94 7.50 34.49
CA SER A 254 15.56 6.37 33.63
C SER A 254 15.15 6.76 32.19
N GLY A 255 14.92 8.05 31.89
CA GLY A 255 14.30 8.49 30.62
C GLY A 255 12.90 7.87 30.41
N PRO A 256 12.16 8.16 29.32
CA PRO A 256 10.91 7.49 29.04
C PRO A 256 11.29 6.08 28.59
N ALA A 257 10.83 5.06 29.32
CA ALA A 257 11.14 3.67 29.01
C ALA A 257 10.94 3.39 27.50
N GLY A 258 12.04 3.13 26.78
CA GLY A 258 12.00 2.73 25.38
C GLY A 258 12.42 3.77 24.32
N ILE A 259 12.81 4.99 24.70
CA ILE A 259 13.48 5.91 23.76
C ILE A 259 14.97 5.58 23.69
N ARG A 260 15.42 5.09 22.54
CA ARG A 260 16.83 4.81 22.23
C ARG A 260 17.05 5.04 20.75
N ASP A 261 18.28 5.34 20.38
CA ASP A 261 18.68 5.52 18.99
C ASP A 261 18.21 4.35 18.11
N GLY A 262 17.71 4.68 16.93
CA GLY A 262 17.16 3.73 15.96
C GLY A 262 15.75 3.21 16.27
N ARG A 263 15.16 3.50 17.44
CA ARG A 263 13.77 3.12 17.74
C ARG A 263 12.79 4.10 17.10
N ARG A 264 11.69 3.56 16.53
CA ARG A 264 10.57 4.38 16.08
C ARG A 264 9.74 4.85 17.29
N VAL A 265 9.61 6.16 17.42
CA VAL A 265 8.84 6.82 18.47
C VAL A 265 7.90 7.85 17.86
N ARG A 266 6.91 8.23 18.64
CA ARG A 266 6.00 9.34 18.36
C ARG A 266 6.17 10.37 19.47
N VAL A 267 6.48 11.59 19.08
CA VAL A 267 6.56 12.74 19.97
C VAL A 267 5.33 13.60 19.73
N HIS A 268 4.62 13.93 20.81
CA HIS A 268 3.56 14.94 20.82
C HIS A 268 4.05 16.15 21.60
N GLY A 269 3.64 17.34 21.17
CA GLY A 269 4.11 18.56 21.80
C GLY A 269 3.45 19.80 21.26
N ARG A 270 4.04 20.94 21.58
CA ARG A 270 3.74 22.23 20.96
C ARG A 270 4.90 22.62 20.07
N TRP A 271 4.61 23.05 18.85
CA TRP A 271 5.67 23.53 17.95
C TRP A 271 6.02 24.98 18.29
N ASN A 272 7.28 25.23 18.62
CA ASN A 272 7.83 26.56 18.78
C ASN A 272 8.52 26.97 17.47
N ALA A 273 7.89 27.89 16.73
CA ALA A 273 8.37 28.32 15.43
C ALA A 273 9.65 29.18 15.49
N GLU A 274 9.89 29.88 16.60
CA GLU A 274 11.06 30.74 16.79
C GLU A 274 12.32 29.89 16.99
N THR A 275 12.24 28.90 17.87
CA THR A 275 13.36 27.99 18.17
C THR A 275 13.43 26.80 17.22
N ARG A 276 12.40 26.59 16.38
CA ARG A 276 12.20 25.42 15.52
C ARG A 276 12.28 24.10 16.31
N THR A 277 11.61 24.07 17.46
CA THR A 277 11.60 22.90 18.34
C THR A 277 10.21 22.44 18.67
N LEU A 278 10.02 21.12 18.71
CA LEU A 278 8.83 20.50 19.27
C LEU A 278 8.99 20.37 20.80
N GLU A 279 8.27 21.18 21.55
CA GLU A 279 8.25 21.11 23.01
C GLU A 279 7.45 19.89 23.44
N ALA A 280 8.14 18.78 23.75
CA ALA A 280 7.46 17.50 23.94
C ALA A 280 6.65 17.49 25.24
N THR A 281 5.39 17.09 25.12
CA THR A 281 4.47 16.85 26.25
C THR A 281 4.27 15.36 26.49
N ARG A 282 4.46 14.52 25.46
CA ARG A 282 4.37 13.06 25.54
C ARG A 282 5.27 12.44 24.49
N ILE A 283 5.97 11.38 24.86
CA ILE A 283 6.71 10.53 23.92
C ILE A 283 6.32 9.09 24.16
N GLU A 284 5.99 8.38 23.08
CA GLU A 284 5.61 6.97 23.14
C GLU A 284 6.29 6.16 22.04
N GLY A 285 6.44 4.85 22.28
CA GLY A 285 6.90 3.93 21.24
C GLY A 285 5.84 3.78 20.15
N ALA A 286 6.24 3.85 18.90
CA ALA A 286 5.34 3.73 17.76
C ALA A 286 5.83 2.64 16.81
N PRO A 287 5.88 1.35 17.22
CA PRO A 287 6.40 0.30 16.35
C PRO A 287 5.54 0.12 15.10
N VAL A 288 6.16 -0.26 13.98
CA VAL A 288 5.46 -0.56 12.72
C VAL A 288 4.54 -1.78 12.85
N ILE A 289 4.89 -2.71 13.73
CA ILE A 289 4.15 -3.94 13.97
C ILE A 289 3.84 -4.06 15.45
N ASP A 290 2.61 -4.46 15.75
CA ASP A 290 2.22 -4.79 17.11
C ASP A 290 2.96 -6.08 17.54
N PRO A 291 3.68 -6.10 18.67
CA PRO A 291 4.48 -7.25 19.09
C PRO A 291 3.65 -8.51 19.37
N ARG A 292 2.32 -8.40 19.44
CA ARG A 292 1.39 -9.54 19.58
C ARG A 292 1.15 -10.28 18.26
N ALA A 293 1.52 -9.68 17.12
CA ALA A 293 1.38 -10.31 15.81
C ALA A 293 2.35 -11.48 15.64
N ARG A 294 1.92 -12.54 14.95
CA ARG A 294 2.81 -13.67 14.57
C ARG A 294 3.11 -13.68 13.08
N ARG A 295 2.16 -13.22 12.28
CA ARG A 295 2.31 -12.98 10.84
C ARG A 295 2.30 -11.48 10.59
N VAL A 296 2.94 -11.06 9.50
CA VAL A 296 3.00 -9.64 9.13
C VAL A 296 2.77 -9.43 7.64
N SER A 297 2.17 -8.29 7.30
CA SER A 297 2.11 -7.74 5.94
C SER A 297 2.45 -6.25 6.00
N ILE A 298 3.58 -5.86 5.42
CA ILE A 298 4.21 -4.55 5.66
C ILE A 298 4.52 -3.88 4.33
N GLN A 299 4.01 -2.68 4.12
CA GLN A 299 4.35 -1.84 3.00
C GLN A 299 5.30 -0.72 3.43
N GLY A 300 6.34 -0.44 2.64
CA GLY A 300 7.29 0.63 2.93
C GLY A 300 8.36 0.78 1.86
N PHE A 301 9.23 1.77 2.03
CA PHE A 301 10.42 1.93 1.17
C PHE A 301 11.60 1.13 1.72
N ALA A 302 12.27 0.40 0.83
CA ALA A 302 13.46 -0.37 1.18
C ALA A 302 14.66 0.56 1.46
N ALA A 303 15.32 0.33 2.58
CA ALA A 303 16.54 1.03 2.97
C ALA A 303 17.63 0.02 3.36
N PRO A 304 18.93 0.36 3.24
CA PRO A 304 20.01 -0.52 3.69
C PRO A 304 19.84 -0.96 5.15
N GLY A 305 20.02 -2.26 5.38
CA GLY A 305 20.02 -2.89 6.70
C GLY A 305 21.35 -2.68 7.43
N GLY A 306 21.40 -3.07 8.71
CA GLY A 306 22.65 -3.11 9.48
C GLY A 306 23.48 -4.39 9.27
N SER A 307 22.88 -5.41 8.63
CA SER A 307 23.51 -6.68 8.28
C SER A 307 23.58 -6.86 6.76
N ASP A 308 24.59 -7.60 6.27
CA ASP A 308 24.79 -7.88 4.84
C ASP A 308 23.60 -8.64 4.20
N THR A 309 22.80 -9.31 5.04
CA THR A 309 21.68 -10.15 4.65
C THR A 309 20.31 -9.50 4.87
N GLY A 310 20.24 -8.24 5.32
CA GLY A 310 18.99 -7.59 5.70
C GLY A 310 18.72 -6.27 4.99
N PHE A 311 17.49 -5.78 5.13
CA PHE A 311 17.11 -4.40 4.79
C PHE A 311 16.14 -3.86 5.83
N ARG A 312 16.01 -2.53 5.90
CA ARG A 312 15.01 -1.85 6.72
C ARG A 312 13.83 -1.43 5.87
N LEU A 313 12.65 -1.46 6.47
CA LEU A 313 11.41 -1.05 5.83
C LEU A 313 10.71 0.07 6.61
N ALA A 314 9.93 0.87 5.88
CA ALA A 314 9.07 1.95 6.39
C ALA A 314 9.80 3.08 7.14
N GLY A 315 11.12 3.21 6.95
CA GLY A 315 11.97 4.26 7.54
C GLY A 315 12.31 4.04 9.01
N THR A 316 12.20 2.81 9.53
CA THR A 316 11.77 2.62 10.93
C THR A 316 12.44 1.56 11.79
N GLY A 317 13.59 1.04 11.39
CA GLY A 317 14.35 0.12 12.25
C GLY A 317 13.71 -1.27 12.40
N LEU A 318 12.77 -1.62 11.52
CA LEU A 318 12.33 -3.00 11.37
C LEU A 318 13.30 -3.72 10.43
N GLU A 319 14.13 -4.60 10.99
CA GLU A 319 15.04 -5.42 10.21
C GLU A 319 14.27 -6.58 9.58
N ILE A 320 14.37 -6.67 8.25
CA ILE A 320 13.84 -7.77 7.47
C ILE A 320 15.00 -8.73 7.21
N GLU A 321 14.98 -9.87 7.88
CA GLU A 321 15.91 -10.98 7.68
C GLU A 321 15.49 -11.76 6.43
N ARG A 322 16.40 -11.83 5.45
CA ARG A 322 16.18 -12.57 4.20
C ARG A 322 16.24 -14.08 4.49
N SER A 323 15.20 -14.81 4.12
CA SER A 323 15.26 -16.28 4.05
C SER A 323 15.93 -16.69 2.73
N ALA A 324 17.25 -16.91 2.73
CA ALA A 324 18.10 -17.56 1.71
C ALA A 324 17.95 -17.19 0.20
N ALA A 325 17.02 -16.33 -0.21
CA ALA A 325 16.82 -15.92 -1.60
C ALA A 325 17.57 -14.62 -1.88
N ARG A 326 18.41 -14.64 -2.92
CA ARG A 326 19.22 -13.49 -3.34
C ARG A 326 18.31 -12.41 -3.91
N VAL A 327 18.02 -11.38 -3.11
CA VAL A 327 17.46 -10.13 -3.61
C VAL A 327 18.62 -9.16 -3.83
N HIS A 328 19.34 -9.33 -4.94
CA HIS A 328 20.35 -8.36 -5.38
C HIS A 328 19.71 -7.12 -6.05
N ASP A 329 18.39 -7.11 -6.23
CA ASP A 329 17.68 -6.10 -7.04
C ASP A 329 16.76 -5.14 -6.24
N LEU A 330 16.82 -5.16 -4.90
CA LEU A 330 16.12 -4.13 -4.12
C LEU A 330 16.91 -2.83 -4.18
N ASN A 331 16.56 -1.99 -5.15
CA ASN A 331 17.01 -0.62 -5.19
C ASN A 331 16.61 0.10 -3.88
N VAL A 332 17.51 0.91 -3.35
CA VAL A 332 17.18 1.83 -2.25
C VAL A 332 15.99 2.68 -2.69
N ASP A 333 15.03 2.88 -1.79
CA ASP A 333 13.77 3.56 -2.04
C ASP A 333 12.84 2.88 -3.06
N ALA A 334 13.01 1.59 -3.31
CA ALA A 334 11.94 0.79 -3.91
C ALA A 334 10.76 0.68 -2.92
N LEU A 335 9.54 0.96 -3.38
CA LEU A 335 8.33 0.65 -2.62
C LEU A 335 8.12 -0.86 -2.64
N VAL A 336 8.05 -1.48 -1.47
CA VAL A 336 7.90 -2.93 -1.34
C VAL A 336 6.80 -3.29 -0.36
N ARG A 337 6.22 -4.47 -0.58
CA ARG A 337 5.37 -5.16 0.38
C ARG A 337 6.05 -6.45 0.81
N VAL A 338 6.21 -6.64 2.12
CA VAL A 338 6.83 -7.82 2.72
C VAL A 338 5.77 -8.56 3.51
N GLU A 339 5.70 -9.87 3.28
CA GLU A 339 4.93 -10.78 4.13
C GLU A 339 5.85 -11.79 4.79
N GLY A 340 5.53 -12.17 6.02
CA GLY A 340 6.26 -13.22 6.72
C GLY A 340 5.94 -13.27 8.20
N HIS A 341 6.95 -13.59 9.01
CA HIS A 341 6.80 -13.87 10.44
C HIS A 341 7.63 -12.94 11.31
N LEU A 342 7.03 -12.50 12.43
CA LEU A 342 7.74 -11.78 13.47
C LEU A 342 8.48 -12.77 14.38
N ASP A 343 9.80 -12.63 14.50
CA ASP A 343 10.60 -13.44 15.41
C ASP A 343 10.58 -12.91 16.85
N GLN A 344 11.15 -13.69 17.78
CA GLN A 344 11.20 -13.32 19.20
C GLN A 344 12.07 -12.08 19.50
N ARG A 345 12.91 -11.66 18.55
CA ARG A 345 13.76 -10.46 18.63
C ARG A 345 13.10 -9.24 17.99
N GLY A 346 11.89 -9.38 17.45
CA GLY A 346 11.16 -8.32 16.76
C GLY A 346 11.64 -8.06 15.33
N ARG A 347 12.39 -9.00 14.73
CA ARG A 347 12.78 -8.95 13.32
C ARG A 347 11.76 -9.71 12.48
N VAL A 348 11.61 -9.33 11.22
CA VAL A 348 10.72 -10.03 10.29
C VAL A 348 11.54 -11.00 9.47
N ARG A 349 11.23 -12.29 9.59
CA ARG A 349 11.67 -13.28 8.60
C ARG A 349 10.72 -13.19 7.41
N ALA A 350 11.22 -12.65 6.30
CA ALA A 350 10.42 -12.53 5.09
C ALA A 350 10.14 -13.91 4.49
N GLU A 351 8.90 -14.14 4.09
CA GLU A 351 8.47 -15.27 3.27
C GLU A 351 8.24 -14.83 1.82
N ARG A 352 7.65 -13.65 1.63
CA ARG A 352 7.37 -13.07 0.31
C ARG A 352 7.73 -11.60 0.29
N ILE A 353 8.34 -11.16 -0.80
CA ILE A 353 8.65 -9.75 -1.05
C ILE A 353 8.09 -9.40 -2.42
N PHE A 354 7.22 -8.39 -2.45
CA PHE A 354 6.66 -7.81 -3.67
C PHE A 354 7.29 -6.43 -3.87
N VAL A 355 7.75 -6.14 -5.08
CA VAL A 355 8.24 -4.82 -5.44
C VAL A 355 7.13 -4.10 -6.20
N ASP A 356 6.63 -3.01 -5.63
CA ASP A 356 5.65 -2.15 -6.28
C ASP A 356 6.37 -1.23 -7.26
N THR A 357 6.25 -1.54 -8.56
CA THR A 357 6.81 -0.70 -9.61
C THR A 357 5.74 0.32 -10.04
N PRO A 358 6.00 1.64 -9.98
CA PRO A 358 5.04 2.62 -10.48
C PRO A 358 4.70 2.32 -11.96
N GLY A 359 3.44 1.97 -12.25
CA GLY A 359 2.94 1.77 -13.60
C GLY A 359 2.94 0.34 -14.16
N ARG A 360 3.38 -0.68 -13.41
CA ARG A 360 3.15 -2.09 -13.77
C ARG A 360 2.81 -2.90 -12.52
N HIS A 361 1.75 -3.69 -12.59
CA HIS A 361 1.30 -4.63 -11.57
C HIS A 361 2.51 -5.35 -10.95
N GLY A 362 2.67 -5.25 -9.62
CA GLY A 362 3.81 -5.80 -8.90
C GLY A 362 4.00 -7.28 -9.25
N HIS A 363 5.13 -7.59 -9.88
CA HIS A 363 5.48 -8.98 -10.18
C HIS A 363 6.10 -9.62 -8.93
N PRO A 364 5.57 -10.75 -8.45
CA PRO A 364 6.22 -11.53 -7.42
C PRO A 364 7.57 -12.06 -7.94
N LEU A 365 8.62 -11.92 -7.15
CA LEU A 365 9.89 -12.62 -7.38
C LEU A 365 9.70 -14.06 -6.89
N TYR A 366 9.32 -14.99 -7.77
CA TYR A 366 9.12 -16.41 -7.42
C TYR A 366 10.37 -17.27 -7.66
N SER A 367 10.55 -18.27 -6.79
CA SER A 367 11.30 -19.51 -7.03
C SER A 367 10.54 -20.42 -8.00
N ARG A 368 11.24 -21.00 -8.98
CA ARG A 368 10.81 -22.21 -9.68
C ARG A 368 12.03 -23.08 -9.94
N ASP A 369 12.27 -24.00 -9.00
CA ASP A 369 12.84 -25.30 -9.32
C ASP A 369 11.63 -26.24 -9.46
N ASP A 370 11.29 -26.63 -10.69
CA ASP A 370 10.98 -28.03 -10.97
C ASP A 370 11.06 -28.29 -12.48
N GLU A 371 11.69 -29.42 -12.80
CA GLU A 371 11.94 -29.93 -14.13
C GLU A 371 10.64 -30.42 -14.79
N GLY A 372 10.56 -30.28 -16.12
CA GLY A 372 9.43 -30.80 -16.88
C GLY A 372 9.63 -30.66 -18.38
N HIS A 373 10.31 -31.65 -18.96
CA HIS A 373 10.37 -31.91 -20.40
C HIS A 373 8.97 -32.17 -21.01
N HIS A 374 8.92 -32.06 -22.35
CA HIS A 374 7.82 -32.38 -23.29
C HIS A 374 6.81 -31.25 -23.53
N GLY A 375 6.43 -30.87 -24.75
CA GLY A 375 6.72 -31.36 -26.09
C GLY A 375 5.89 -30.50 -27.06
N LYS A 376 6.41 -30.26 -28.27
CA LYS A 376 5.68 -29.59 -29.35
C LYS A 376 4.45 -30.42 -29.75
N GLY A 377 3.33 -29.75 -30.03
CA GLY A 377 2.20 -30.31 -30.74
C GLY A 377 1.14 -29.25 -30.99
N LYS A 378 1.09 -28.73 -32.22
CA LYS A 378 -0.15 -28.22 -32.80
C LYS A 378 -1.11 -29.40 -32.91
N ASP A 379 -2.41 -29.18 -32.75
CA ASP A 379 -3.41 -29.53 -33.76
C ASP A 379 -4.79 -29.03 -33.34
N ASP A 380 -5.49 -28.54 -34.36
CA ASP A 380 -6.85 -28.03 -34.37
C ASP A 380 -7.85 -29.16 -34.15
N HIS A 381 -8.94 -28.91 -33.41
CA HIS A 381 -10.17 -29.67 -33.57
C HIS A 381 -11.40 -28.77 -33.40
N GLU A 382 -12.15 -28.68 -34.49
CA GLU A 382 -13.48 -28.08 -34.62
C GLU A 382 -14.53 -28.93 -33.89
N ASP A 383 -15.31 -28.30 -33.02
CA ASP A 383 -16.54 -28.86 -32.47
C ASP A 383 -17.68 -28.71 -33.49
N ARG A 384 -18.18 -29.84 -33.99
CA ARG A 384 -19.51 -29.96 -34.60
C ARG A 384 -20.50 -30.41 -33.53
N SER A 385 -21.54 -29.62 -33.29
CA SER A 385 -22.82 -30.15 -32.82
C SER A 385 -23.97 -29.52 -33.59
N GLU A 386 -24.91 -30.41 -33.90
CA GLU A 386 -25.95 -30.32 -34.89
C GLU A 386 -27.14 -29.48 -34.41
N HIS A 387 -27.72 -28.66 -35.29
CA HIS A 387 -29.14 -28.38 -35.19
C HIS A 387 -29.83 -28.23 -36.55
N SER A 388 -30.94 -28.95 -36.64
CA SER A 388 -31.80 -29.21 -37.78
C SER A 388 -32.54 -27.98 -38.32
N GLY A 389 -32.66 -27.88 -39.63
CA GLY A 389 -33.57 -26.94 -40.29
C GLY A 389 -33.82 -27.31 -41.75
N ARG A 390 -34.96 -27.94 -42.03
CA ARG A 390 -35.45 -28.30 -43.36
C ARG A 390 -35.72 -27.07 -44.22
N ARG A 391 -35.39 -27.10 -45.52
CA ARG A 391 -36.31 -26.91 -46.68
C ARG A 391 -35.54 -26.78 -48.01
N ASP A 392 -35.90 -27.68 -48.93
CA ASP A 392 -36.26 -27.49 -50.34
C ASP A 392 -35.34 -26.79 -51.36
N ARG A 393 -35.06 -27.59 -52.42
CA ARG A 393 -35.14 -27.32 -53.88
C ARG A 393 -33.88 -26.99 -54.69
N ASP A 394 -33.75 -27.83 -55.74
CA ASP A 394 -33.30 -27.58 -57.12
C ASP A 394 -31.84 -27.11 -57.33
N ASP A 395 -31.07 -27.48 -58.36
CA ASP A 395 -31.26 -28.24 -59.58
C ASP A 395 -29.85 -28.61 -60.14
N ARG A 396 -29.78 -29.73 -60.87
CA ARG A 396 -28.95 -30.08 -62.04
C ARG A 396 -27.58 -29.41 -62.33
N GLY A 397 -26.65 -30.26 -62.77
CA GLY A 397 -25.84 -30.03 -64.00
C GLY A 397 -24.33 -30.31 -63.86
N ALA A 398 -23.87 -31.49 -64.31
CA ALA A 398 -22.98 -31.70 -65.48
C ALA A 398 -21.47 -31.52 -65.18
N ARG A 399 -20.65 -32.59 -65.22
CA ARG A 399 -19.83 -33.10 -66.37
C ARG A 399 -18.95 -32.00 -66.96
N ASP A 400 -17.61 -32.07 -66.98
CA ASP A 400 -16.76 -32.94 -67.85
C ASP A 400 -15.28 -32.67 -67.44
N ARG A 401 -14.42 -33.67 -67.17
CA ARG A 401 -13.42 -34.32 -68.07
C ARG A 401 -12.43 -33.41 -68.82
N GLY A 402 -11.16 -33.84 -68.82
CA GLY A 402 -10.11 -33.49 -69.80
C GLY A 402 -8.82 -33.00 -69.13
N ASP A 403 -7.88 -33.89 -68.81
CA ASP A 403 -6.66 -34.24 -69.61
C ASP A 403 -5.45 -33.36 -69.23
N ARG A 404 -4.35 -33.94 -68.69
CA ARG A 404 -3.15 -34.42 -69.41
C ARG A 404 -2.52 -33.28 -70.26
N ASP A 405 -1.27 -32.88 -70.11
CA ASP A 405 -0.04 -33.67 -70.02
C ASP A 405 1.15 -32.88 -69.43
N ARG A 406 2.14 -33.67 -68.99
CA ARG A 406 3.53 -33.40 -68.61
C ARG A 406 4.37 -32.74 -69.76
N PRO A 407 5.72 -32.70 -69.69
CA PRO A 407 6.67 -32.20 -68.68
C PRO A 407 7.74 -31.27 -69.34
N ASP A 408 8.67 -30.68 -68.58
CA ASP A 408 10.10 -30.93 -68.80
C ASP A 408 11.03 -30.18 -67.83
N ARG A 409 12.08 -30.93 -67.46
CA ARG A 409 13.29 -30.62 -66.66
C ARG A 409 14.29 -29.81 -67.55
N PRO A 410 15.58 -29.55 -67.20
CA PRO A 410 16.31 -29.74 -65.93
C PRO A 410 17.29 -28.58 -65.56
N GLU A 411 17.90 -28.70 -64.37
CA GLU A 411 19.32 -28.46 -63.99
C GLU A 411 20.02 -27.14 -64.43
N ARG A 412 20.86 -26.46 -63.63
CA ARG A 412 22.01 -27.01 -62.90
C ARG A 412 22.69 -25.93 -62.04
N SER A 413 23.11 -26.38 -60.87
CA SER A 413 24.23 -25.99 -59.98
C SER A 413 25.13 -24.76 -60.22
N GLY A 414 25.48 -24.16 -59.07
CA GLY A 414 26.87 -23.83 -58.70
C GLY A 414 27.25 -22.34 -58.83
N ARG A 415 28.10 -21.75 -58.00
CA ARG A 415 28.80 -22.09 -56.75
C ARG A 415 29.65 -20.84 -56.44
N ARG A 416 29.87 -20.53 -55.15
CA ARG A 416 31.04 -19.80 -54.60
C ARG A 416 31.22 -18.33 -55.05
N SER A 417 31.92 -17.43 -54.37
CA SER A 417 32.51 -17.30 -53.02
C SER A 417 33.20 -15.92 -52.97
N GLY A 418 33.28 -15.33 -51.78
CA GLY A 418 34.29 -14.31 -51.42
C GLY A 418 33.90 -12.86 -51.70
N ARG A 419 34.50 -11.85 -51.07
CA ARG A 419 35.43 -11.73 -49.93
C ARG A 419 35.65 -10.20 -49.79
N SER A 420 35.72 -9.74 -48.53
CA SER A 420 36.36 -8.51 -48.02
C SER A 420 36.08 -7.13 -48.64
N GLY A 421 35.82 -6.18 -47.76
CA GLY A 421 36.70 -5.01 -47.63
C GLY A 421 36.03 -3.65 -47.76
N ARG A 422 35.65 -3.04 -46.63
CA ARG A 422 36.33 -1.89 -46.02
C ARG A 422 35.69 -1.54 -44.69
#